data_AF-A0A351GJP6-F1
#
_entry.id   AF-A0A351GJP6-F1
#
_cell.length_a   1.000
_cell.length_b   1.000
_cell.length_c   1.000
_cell.angle_alpha   90.00
_cell.angle_beta   90.00
_cell.angle_gamma   90.00
#
_symmetry.space_group_name_H-M   'P 1'
#
loop_
_entity.id
_entity.type
_entity.pdbx_description
1 polymer ?
#
loop_
_entity_poly.entity_id
_entity_poly.type
_entity_poly.pdbx_seq_one_letter_code
_entity_poly.pdbx_strand_id
1 'polypeptide(L)'
;GKLPYSKSESIWKKFKEATKKFNREKNNFYKQEKNTQQNNLKAKLDLIKLAESLKDSEDWETTTNTFKKIQSDWKKIGHVPRKFSDDIWKKFKTSCNYYFDRYHNQKNALSDEQKEIIAKKIAFVEGLNAKDFTTKDTLTNLMNNWNQLGSTPRGSKAVDIQFNKFIDTVLSKLSLDKSEIVLLKFKNIINGYLANNDTRKLDSELIFVRKKIDESVREIQQLENNLSFFSNTSDDNPMVKNVHKNIDNFKRGLMVWKDKLAYLRSLDY
;
A
#
# COMPACT_ATOMS: atom_id res chain seq x y z
N GLY A 1 62.77 28.29 16.07
CA GLY A 1 63.97 29.16 16.23
C GLY A 1 63.61 30.59 15.88
N LYS A 2 64.26 31.58 16.51
CA LYS A 2 64.01 33.01 16.23
C LYS A 2 64.46 33.36 14.79
N LEU A 3 63.67 34.15 14.09
CA LEU A 3 63.97 34.62 12.73
C LEU A 3 65.20 35.55 12.74
N PRO A 4 66.13 35.43 11.77
CA PRO A 4 67.24 36.38 11.61
C PRO A 4 66.71 37.79 11.41
N TYR A 5 67.19 38.76 12.21
CA TYR A 5 66.70 40.15 12.22
C TYR A 5 66.69 40.80 10.84
N SER A 6 67.70 40.50 10.00
CA SER A 6 67.84 41.02 8.63
C SER A 6 66.78 40.54 7.63
N LYS A 7 66.07 39.43 7.90
CA LYS A 7 64.99 38.90 7.04
C LYS A 7 63.60 39.05 7.66
N SER A 8 63.54 39.43 8.93
CA SER A 8 62.31 39.52 9.73
C SER A 8 61.30 40.52 9.13
N GLU A 9 61.75 41.70 8.72
CA GLU A 9 60.88 42.76 8.20
C GLU A 9 60.22 42.38 6.86
N SER A 10 60.99 41.78 5.94
CA SER A 10 60.48 41.32 4.64
C SER A 10 59.46 40.18 4.80
N ILE A 11 59.74 39.22 5.68
CA ILE A 11 58.82 38.11 5.97
C ILE A 11 57.54 38.63 6.65
N TRP A 12 57.67 39.55 7.60
CA TRP A 12 56.53 40.20 8.25
C TRP A 12 55.66 40.98 7.26
N LYS A 13 56.26 41.71 6.32
CA LYS A 13 55.54 42.40 5.26
C LYS A 13 54.75 41.43 4.37
N LYS A 14 55.38 40.35 3.91
CA LYS A 14 54.72 39.29 3.12
C LYS A 14 53.57 38.64 3.89
N PHE A 15 53.76 38.35 5.18
CA PHE A 15 52.70 37.80 6.03
C PHE A 15 51.52 38.77 6.19
N LYS A 16 51.79 40.06 6.42
CA LYS A 16 50.76 41.10 6.54
C LYS A 16 49.97 41.27 5.25
N GLU A 17 50.65 41.28 4.11
CA GLU A 17 50.02 41.35 2.78
C GLU A 17 49.15 40.12 2.49
N ALA A 18 49.68 38.91 2.76
CA ALA A 18 48.93 37.66 2.61
C ALA A 18 47.69 37.63 3.52
N THR A 19 47.84 38.03 4.78
CA THR A 19 46.75 38.10 5.76
C THR A 19 45.69 39.14 5.35
N LYS A 20 46.10 40.30 4.84
CA LYS A 20 45.19 41.33 4.32
C LYS A 20 44.40 40.81 3.11
N LYS A 21 45.08 40.13 2.18
CA LYS A 21 44.44 39.50 1.01
C LYS A 21 43.44 38.43 1.46
N PHE A 22 43.85 37.51 2.33
CA PHE A 22 42.97 36.47 2.88
C PHE A 22 41.72 37.06 3.57
N ASN A 23 41.90 38.03 4.46
CA ASN A 23 40.77 38.65 5.16
C ASN A 23 39.82 39.39 4.21
N ARG A 24 40.34 40.00 3.13
CA ARG A 24 39.50 40.63 2.10
C ARG A 24 38.65 39.58 1.37
N GLU A 25 39.26 38.50 0.89
CA GLU A 25 38.53 37.44 0.19
C GLU A 25 37.53 36.72 1.13
N LYS A 26 37.92 36.47 2.38
CA LYS A 26 37.05 35.93 3.43
C LYS A 26 35.82 36.81 3.65
N ASN A 27 35.99 38.12 3.80
CA ASN A 27 34.89 39.05 4.00
C ASN A 27 33.98 39.13 2.76
N ASN A 28 34.56 39.10 1.56
CA ASN A 28 33.80 39.05 0.31
C ASN A 28 32.96 37.77 0.21
N PHE A 29 33.55 36.61 0.53
CA PHE A 29 32.86 35.32 0.57
C PHE A 29 31.66 35.36 1.52
N TYR A 30 31.85 35.76 2.78
CA TYR A 30 30.75 35.83 3.74
C TYR A 30 29.66 36.85 3.35
N LYS A 31 30.04 37.96 2.69
CA LYS A 31 29.09 38.93 2.14
C LYS A 31 28.25 38.31 1.00
N GLN A 32 28.89 37.59 0.08
CA GLN A 32 28.21 36.89 -1.01
C GLN A 32 27.29 35.80 -0.48
N GLU A 33 27.76 34.97 0.46
CA GLU A 33 26.96 33.92 1.10
C GLU A 33 25.73 34.51 1.80
N LYS A 34 25.90 35.62 2.54
CA LYS A 34 24.77 36.32 3.18
C LYS A 34 23.77 36.81 2.14
N ASN A 35 24.23 37.40 1.03
CA ASN A 35 23.35 37.85 -0.05
C ASN A 35 22.60 36.68 -0.71
N THR A 36 23.28 35.57 -0.99
CA THR A 36 22.67 34.34 -1.53
C THR A 36 21.60 33.80 -0.59
N GLN A 37 21.88 33.74 0.71
CA GLN A 37 20.90 33.29 1.70
C GLN A 37 19.68 34.22 1.78
N GLN A 38 19.84 35.54 1.66
CA GLN A 38 18.72 36.49 1.62
C GLN A 38 17.89 36.33 0.35
N ASN A 39 18.52 36.11 -0.81
CA ASN A 39 17.82 35.84 -2.06
C ASN A 39 17.04 34.53 -1.99
N ASN A 40 17.63 33.47 -1.42
CA ASN A 40 16.96 32.20 -1.17
C ASN A 40 15.76 32.37 -0.23
N LEU A 41 15.91 33.19 0.82
CA LEU A 41 14.82 33.49 1.75
C LEU A 41 13.66 34.18 1.04
N LYS A 42 13.93 35.20 0.22
CA LYS A 42 12.91 35.88 -0.58
C LYS A 42 12.19 34.92 -1.52
N ALA A 43 12.93 34.11 -2.28
CA ALA A 43 12.35 33.13 -3.20
C ALA A 43 11.46 32.11 -2.47
N LYS A 44 11.89 31.61 -1.29
CA LYS A 44 11.07 30.70 -0.47
C LYS A 44 9.81 31.38 0.08
N LEU A 45 9.90 32.64 0.50
CA LEU A 45 8.72 33.39 0.95
C LEU A 45 7.72 33.63 -0.19
N ASP A 46 8.19 33.89 -1.40
CA ASP A 46 7.32 34.07 -2.57
C ASP A 46 6.60 32.76 -2.94
N LEU A 47 7.29 31.60 -2.83
CA LEU A 47 6.65 30.29 -2.97
C LEU A 47 5.59 30.02 -1.90
N ILE A 48 5.85 30.41 -0.65
CA ILE A 48 4.87 30.28 0.44
C ILE A 48 3.64 31.14 0.16
N LYS A 49 3.81 32.40 -0.24
CA LYS A 49 2.68 33.29 -0.60
C LYS A 49 1.84 32.71 -1.73
N LEU A 50 2.50 32.16 -2.76
CA LEU A 50 1.79 31.50 -3.85
C LEU A 50 1.01 30.28 -3.35
N ALA A 51 1.62 29.43 -2.53
CA ALA A 51 0.93 28.30 -1.92
C ALA A 51 -0.26 28.73 -1.06
N GLU A 52 -0.10 29.78 -0.24
CA GLU A 52 -1.16 30.33 0.60
C GLU A 52 -2.32 30.89 -0.22
N SER A 53 -2.05 31.53 -1.36
CA SER A 53 -3.10 32.06 -2.25
C SER A 53 -3.92 30.97 -2.96
N LEU A 54 -3.33 29.78 -3.14
CA LEU A 54 -3.93 28.69 -3.90
C LEU A 54 -4.49 27.56 -3.03
N LYS A 55 -4.17 27.53 -1.72
CA LYS A 55 -4.52 26.41 -0.83
C LYS A 55 -6.02 26.13 -0.72
N ASP A 56 -6.85 27.14 -0.97
CA ASP A 56 -8.31 27.08 -0.86
C ASP A 56 -9.00 26.83 -2.22
N SER A 57 -8.25 26.84 -3.33
CA SER A 57 -8.76 26.63 -4.69
C SER A 57 -9.43 25.27 -4.87
N GLU A 58 -10.53 25.24 -5.64
CA GLU A 58 -11.25 24.03 -6.04
C GLU A 58 -10.96 23.61 -7.49
N ASP A 59 -10.10 24.36 -8.19
CA ASP A 59 -9.55 23.90 -9.47
C ASP A 59 -8.42 22.90 -9.20
N TRP A 60 -8.81 21.65 -8.94
CA TRP A 60 -7.90 20.60 -8.49
C TRP A 60 -6.83 20.23 -9.52
N GLU A 61 -7.13 20.34 -10.82
CA GLU A 61 -6.20 19.93 -11.87
C GLU A 61 -5.04 20.93 -11.98
N THR A 62 -5.36 22.22 -12.18
CA THR A 62 -4.34 23.26 -12.34
C THR A 62 -3.61 23.53 -11.03
N THR A 63 -4.34 23.53 -9.91
CA THR A 63 -3.78 23.83 -8.60
C THR A 63 -2.83 22.72 -8.15
N THR A 64 -3.16 21.43 -8.39
CA THR A 64 -2.26 20.32 -8.03
C THR A 64 -0.95 20.37 -8.80
N ASN A 65 -1.00 20.67 -10.10
CA ASN A 65 0.21 20.83 -10.91
C ASN A 65 1.07 22.00 -10.43
N THR A 66 0.41 23.10 -10.02
CA THR A 66 1.09 24.25 -9.43
C THR A 66 1.74 23.91 -8.09
N PHE A 67 1.05 23.23 -7.17
CA PHE A 67 1.64 22.78 -5.89
C PHE A 67 2.84 21.84 -6.09
N LYS A 68 2.79 20.92 -7.05
CA LYS A 68 3.94 20.07 -7.42
C LYS A 68 5.14 20.92 -7.89
N LYS A 69 4.89 21.96 -8.69
CA LYS A 69 5.92 22.89 -9.13
C LYS A 69 6.50 23.68 -7.96
N ILE A 70 5.67 24.22 -7.06
CA ILE A 70 6.10 24.91 -5.84
C ILE A 70 7.01 23.98 -5.00
N GLN A 71 6.62 22.71 -4.80
CA GLN A 71 7.44 21.73 -4.08
C GLN A 71 8.77 21.42 -4.78
N SER A 72 8.77 21.33 -6.11
CA SER A 72 9.99 21.15 -6.90
C SER A 72 10.93 22.35 -6.75
N ASP A 73 10.41 23.56 -6.92
CA ASP A 73 11.19 24.79 -6.87
C ASP A 73 11.70 25.09 -5.46
N TRP A 74 10.92 24.76 -4.42
CA TRP A 74 11.36 24.84 -3.02
C TRP A 74 12.64 24.02 -2.76
N LYS A 75 12.72 22.81 -3.33
CA LYS A 75 13.88 21.91 -3.18
C LYS A 75 15.11 22.39 -3.94
N LYS A 76 14.92 23.14 -5.04
CA LYS A 76 16.01 23.72 -5.83
C LYS A 76 16.63 24.95 -5.15
N ILE A 77 15.85 25.67 -4.34
CA ILE A 77 16.36 26.84 -3.61
C ILE A 77 17.27 26.38 -2.46
N GLY A 78 18.48 26.94 -2.42
CA GLY A 78 19.49 26.65 -1.41
C GLY A 78 19.12 27.07 0.02
N HIS A 79 20.12 27.04 0.91
CA HIS A 79 19.93 27.35 2.31
C HIS A 79 19.57 28.82 2.55
N VAL A 80 18.78 29.06 3.59
CA VAL A 80 18.37 30.39 4.08
C VAL A 80 19.10 30.70 5.38
N PRO A 81 19.05 31.95 5.90
CA PRO A 81 19.64 32.25 7.20
C PRO A 81 18.99 31.39 8.28
N ARG A 82 19.81 30.76 9.13
CA ARG A 82 19.37 29.78 10.14
C ARG A 82 18.19 30.28 11.00
N LYS A 83 18.16 31.58 11.32
CA LYS A 83 17.08 32.23 12.08
C LYS A 83 15.69 32.02 11.48
N PHE A 84 15.56 31.92 10.16
CA PHE A 84 14.27 31.82 9.46
C PHE A 84 13.94 30.42 8.98
N SER A 85 14.93 29.52 8.93
CA SER A 85 14.81 28.19 8.31
C SER A 85 13.59 27.41 8.80
N ASP A 86 13.41 27.34 10.12
CA ASP A 86 12.36 26.51 10.73
C ASP A 86 10.96 27.11 10.53
N ASP A 87 10.83 28.43 10.66
CA ASP A 87 9.54 29.14 10.48
C ASP A 87 9.04 29.01 9.04
N ILE A 88 9.90 29.28 8.05
CA ILE A 88 9.50 29.19 6.65
C ILE A 88 9.19 27.75 6.25
N TRP A 89 9.95 26.78 6.78
CA TRP A 89 9.69 25.37 6.52
C TRP A 89 8.34 24.94 7.08
N LYS A 90 8.02 25.37 8.31
CA LYS A 90 6.72 25.10 8.92
C LYS A 90 5.58 25.70 8.10
N LYS A 91 5.67 26.97 7.70
CA LYS A 91 4.64 27.65 6.88
C LYS A 91 4.44 26.98 5.52
N PHE A 92 5.54 26.66 4.84
CA PHE A 92 5.51 25.95 3.56
C PHE A 92 4.83 24.58 3.69
N LYS A 93 5.26 23.78 4.68
CA LYS A 93 4.71 22.45 4.92
C LYS A 93 3.23 22.51 5.26
N THR A 94 2.82 23.40 6.16
CA THR A 94 1.42 23.57 6.55
C THR A 94 0.55 23.91 5.34
N SER A 95 0.97 24.85 4.49
CA SER A 95 0.19 25.25 3.31
C SER A 95 0.07 24.12 2.28
N CYS A 96 1.16 23.39 2.03
CA CYS A 96 1.11 22.23 1.13
C CYS A 96 0.23 21.11 1.70
N ASN A 97 0.40 20.78 2.97
CA ASN A 97 -0.38 19.73 3.62
C ASN A 97 -1.88 20.06 3.58
N TYR A 98 -2.24 21.30 3.94
CA TYR A 98 -3.64 21.73 3.90
C TYR A 98 -4.31 21.47 2.54
N TYR A 99 -3.64 21.87 1.45
CA TYR A 99 -4.16 21.64 0.10
C TYR A 99 -4.26 20.14 -0.23
N PHE A 100 -3.18 19.38 -0.02
CA PHE A 100 -3.17 17.95 -0.37
C PHE A 100 -4.13 17.13 0.50
N ASP A 101 -4.32 17.49 1.76
CA ASP A 101 -5.32 16.88 2.64
C ASP A 101 -6.73 17.10 2.08
N ARG A 102 -7.06 18.33 1.65
CA ARG A 102 -8.35 18.61 0.98
C ARG A 102 -8.49 17.84 -0.33
N TYR A 103 -7.48 17.86 -1.19
CA TYR A 103 -7.49 17.15 -2.47
C TYR A 103 -7.68 15.64 -2.28
N HIS A 104 -6.99 15.04 -1.31
CA HIS A 104 -7.15 13.63 -0.98
C HIS A 104 -8.53 13.33 -0.38
N ASN A 105 -9.05 14.19 0.49
CA ASN A 105 -10.40 14.05 1.03
C ASN A 105 -11.45 14.11 -0.06
N GLN A 106 -11.30 15.01 -1.04
CA GLN A 106 -12.22 15.08 -2.18
C GLN A 106 -12.12 13.82 -3.05
N LYS A 107 -10.90 13.40 -3.41
CA LYS A 107 -10.69 12.21 -4.24
C LYS A 107 -11.16 10.92 -3.58
N ASN A 108 -11.05 10.85 -2.25
CA ASN A 108 -11.48 9.72 -1.44
C ASN A 108 -12.90 9.90 -0.90
N ALA A 109 -13.58 11.01 -1.19
CA ALA A 109 -14.95 11.21 -0.78
C ALA A 109 -15.80 10.13 -1.46
N LEU A 110 -16.58 9.43 -0.65
CA LEU A 110 -17.51 8.44 -1.17
C LEU A 110 -18.54 9.14 -2.05
N SER A 111 -18.77 8.62 -3.25
CA SER A 111 -19.93 9.04 -4.04
C SER A 111 -21.22 8.72 -3.27
N ASP A 112 -22.31 9.41 -3.60
CA ASP A 112 -23.58 9.15 -2.92
C ASP A 112 -24.07 7.71 -3.16
N GLU A 113 -23.83 7.15 -4.35
CA GLU A 113 -24.04 5.73 -4.65
C GLU A 113 -23.26 4.81 -3.69
N GLN A 114 -21.98 5.13 -3.43
CA GLN A 114 -21.15 4.34 -2.51
C GLN A 114 -21.66 4.42 -1.07
N LYS A 115 -22.14 5.59 -0.62
CA LYS A 115 -22.77 5.75 0.70
C LYS A 115 -24.05 4.93 0.80
N GLU A 116 -24.88 4.94 -0.24
CA GLU A 116 -26.13 4.17 -0.29
C GLU A 116 -25.85 2.65 -0.23
N ILE A 117 -24.85 2.15 -0.99
CA ILE A 117 -24.40 0.76 -0.93
C ILE A 117 -24.00 0.37 0.50
N ILE A 118 -23.20 1.22 1.17
CA ILE A 118 -22.77 0.98 2.56
C ILE A 118 -23.98 0.91 3.48
N ALA A 119 -24.93 1.85 3.37
CA ALA A 119 -26.13 1.87 4.20
C ALA A 119 -26.99 0.61 4.00
N LYS A 120 -27.22 0.20 2.74
CA LYS A 120 -27.94 -1.04 2.41
C LYS A 120 -27.25 -2.26 3.01
N LYS A 121 -25.93 -2.35 2.91
CA LYS A 121 -25.15 -3.47 3.47
C LYS A 121 -25.18 -3.52 4.99
N ILE A 122 -25.11 -2.36 5.66
CA ILE A 122 -25.22 -2.30 7.13
C ILE A 122 -26.59 -2.80 7.57
N ALA A 123 -27.66 -2.23 7.00
CA ALA A 123 -29.03 -2.63 7.30
C ALA A 123 -29.27 -4.13 7.02
N PHE A 124 -28.68 -4.65 5.94
CA PHE A 124 -28.75 -6.07 5.60
C PHE A 124 -28.15 -6.95 6.69
N VAL A 125 -26.93 -6.64 7.17
CA VAL A 125 -26.25 -7.42 8.22
C VAL A 125 -26.99 -7.32 9.56
N GLU A 126 -27.48 -6.14 9.93
CA GLU A 126 -28.21 -5.89 11.17
C GLU A 126 -29.54 -6.68 11.23
N GLY A 127 -30.16 -6.94 10.07
CA GLY A 127 -31.38 -7.73 9.96
C GLY A 127 -31.18 -9.25 10.00
N LEU A 128 -29.94 -9.76 10.04
CA LEU A 128 -29.68 -11.19 9.95
C LEU A 128 -29.88 -11.92 11.28
N ASN A 129 -30.58 -13.05 11.23
CA ASN A 129 -30.69 -13.98 12.35
C ASN A 129 -30.16 -15.36 11.95
N ALA A 130 -29.18 -15.87 12.70
CA ALA A 130 -28.52 -17.14 12.40
C ALA A 130 -29.47 -18.35 12.40
N LYS A 131 -30.64 -18.25 13.05
CA LYS A 131 -31.65 -19.32 13.07
C LYS A 131 -32.36 -19.50 11.72
N ASP A 132 -32.32 -18.50 10.86
CA ASP A 132 -33.01 -18.52 9.56
C ASP A 132 -32.19 -19.27 8.50
N PHE A 133 -30.93 -19.59 8.80
CA PHE A 133 -29.98 -20.20 7.86
C PHE A 133 -29.51 -21.56 8.38
N THR A 134 -30.36 -22.57 8.23
CA THR A 134 -30.11 -23.94 8.71
C THR A 134 -29.62 -24.89 7.63
N THR A 135 -29.61 -24.46 6.37
CA THR A 135 -29.20 -25.29 5.22
C THR A 135 -28.18 -24.57 4.35
N LYS A 136 -27.41 -25.34 3.58
CA LYS A 136 -26.47 -24.81 2.59
C LYS A 136 -27.16 -23.89 1.57
N ASP A 137 -28.37 -24.21 1.15
CA ASP A 137 -29.11 -23.44 0.15
C ASP A 137 -29.54 -22.08 0.70
N THR A 138 -30.08 -22.04 1.92
CA THR A 138 -30.44 -20.76 2.59
C THR A 138 -29.22 -19.85 2.74
N LEU A 139 -28.06 -20.42 3.09
CA LEU A 139 -26.81 -19.67 3.20
C LEU A 139 -26.27 -19.20 1.84
N THR A 140 -26.40 -20.02 0.80
CA THR A 140 -25.98 -19.66 -0.56
C THR A 140 -26.85 -18.52 -1.11
N ASN A 141 -28.15 -18.54 -0.84
CA ASN A 141 -29.05 -17.44 -1.19
C ASN A 141 -28.70 -16.16 -0.46
N LEU A 142 -28.38 -16.24 0.84
CA LEU A 142 -27.91 -15.09 1.62
C LEU A 142 -26.65 -14.45 1.00
N MET A 143 -25.67 -15.29 0.66
CA MET A 143 -24.43 -14.88 0.00
C MET A 143 -24.69 -14.20 -1.35
N ASN A 144 -25.59 -14.75 -2.17
CA ASN A 144 -25.95 -14.18 -3.45
C ASN A 144 -26.64 -12.81 -3.29
N ASN A 145 -27.59 -12.69 -2.37
CA ASN A 145 -28.26 -11.42 -2.07
C ASN A 145 -27.25 -10.36 -1.61
N TRP A 146 -26.29 -10.73 -0.76
CA TRP A 146 -25.20 -9.85 -0.33
C TRP A 146 -24.36 -9.34 -1.50
N ASN A 147 -24.01 -10.21 -2.45
CA ASN A 147 -23.21 -9.86 -3.61
C ASN A 147 -23.94 -8.91 -4.56
N GLN A 148 -25.27 -8.99 -4.65
CA GLN A 148 -26.11 -8.10 -5.45
C GLN A 148 -26.22 -6.68 -4.89
N LEU A 149 -25.87 -6.45 -3.61
CA LEU A 149 -25.86 -5.10 -3.01
C LEU A 149 -24.72 -4.21 -3.54
N GLY A 150 -23.82 -4.76 -4.36
CA GLY A 150 -22.70 -4.04 -4.96
C GLY A 150 -21.38 -4.18 -4.19
N SER A 151 -20.33 -3.55 -4.72
CA SER A 151 -18.98 -3.66 -4.18
C SER A 151 -18.76 -2.71 -3.00
N THR A 152 -18.14 -3.22 -1.94
CA THR A 152 -17.88 -2.43 -0.74
C THR A 152 -16.73 -1.45 -0.98
N PRO A 153 -16.91 -0.14 -0.76
CA PRO A 153 -15.85 0.84 -0.88
C PRO A 153 -14.67 0.54 0.05
N ARG A 154 -13.44 0.88 -0.38
CA ARG A 154 -12.21 0.49 0.32
C ARG A 154 -12.15 0.90 1.80
N GLY A 155 -12.80 2.00 2.18
CA GLY A 155 -12.85 2.51 3.55
C GLY A 155 -13.87 1.81 4.47
N SER A 156 -14.77 0.99 3.92
CA SER A 156 -15.94 0.46 4.65
C SER A 156 -15.92 -1.05 4.82
N LYS A 157 -14.73 -1.66 4.79
CA LYS A 157 -14.55 -3.12 4.94
C LYS A 157 -15.09 -3.71 6.25
N ALA A 158 -15.37 -2.87 7.25
CA ALA A 158 -15.94 -3.31 8.51
C ALA A 158 -17.25 -4.10 8.31
N VAL A 159 -18.10 -3.67 7.37
CA VAL A 159 -19.37 -4.36 7.08
C VAL A 159 -19.15 -5.75 6.48
N ASP A 160 -18.17 -5.89 5.56
CA ASP A 160 -17.79 -7.19 4.99
C ASP A 160 -17.25 -8.13 6.08
N ILE A 161 -16.46 -7.61 7.03
CA ILE A 161 -15.92 -8.39 8.14
C ILE A 161 -17.05 -8.90 9.03
N GLN A 162 -18.05 -8.06 9.33
CA GLN A 162 -19.22 -8.47 10.12
C GLN A 162 -20.03 -9.55 9.40
N PHE A 163 -20.29 -9.37 8.10
CA PHE A 163 -20.97 -10.38 7.29
C PHE A 163 -20.20 -11.71 7.27
N ASN A 164 -18.89 -11.69 7.02
CA ASN A 164 -18.08 -12.90 7.01
C ASN A 164 -18.06 -13.62 8.37
N LYS A 165 -18.03 -12.88 9.49
CA LYS A 165 -18.16 -13.47 10.83
C LYS A 165 -19.52 -14.14 11.04
N PHE A 166 -20.59 -13.53 10.53
CA PHE A 166 -21.92 -14.12 10.56
C PHE A 166 -21.95 -15.43 9.77
N ILE A 167 -21.45 -15.41 8.53
CA ILE A 167 -21.32 -16.59 7.67
C ILE A 167 -20.52 -17.70 8.36
N ASP A 168 -19.40 -17.37 9.00
CA ASP A 168 -18.57 -18.34 9.74
C ASP A 168 -19.32 -18.97 10.92
N THR A 169 -20.16 -18.17 11.59
CA THR A 169 -21.00 -18.62 12.71
C THR A 169 -22.11 -19.56 12.23
N VAL A 170 -22.68 -19.32 11.06
CA VAL A 170 -23.68 -20.23 10.46
C VAL A 170 -23.01 -21.51 9.97
N LEU A 171 -21.91 -21.40 9.21
CA LEU A 171 -21.17 -22.54 8.68
C LEU A 171 -20.67 -23.50 9.77
N SER A 172 -20.25 -22.99 10.94
CA SER A 172 -19.80 -23.84 12.04
C SER A 172 -20.91 -24.70 12.67
N LYS A 173 -22.18 -24.31 12.49
CA LYS A 173 -23.35 -25.08 12.94
C LYS A 173 -23.86 -26.05 11.88
N LEU A 174 -23.47 -25.85 10.63
CA LEU A 174 -23.79 -26.78 9.55
C LEU A 174 -22.80 -27.95 9.60
N SER A 175 -23.31 -29.17 9.48
CA SER A 175 -22.51 -30.40 9.43
C SER A 175 -21.85 -30.58 8.05
N LEU A 176 -21.07 -29.59 7.61
CA LEU A 176 -20.36 -29.61 6.32
C LEU A 176 -18.89 -30.01 6.52
N ASP A 177 -18.32 -30.65 5.51
CA ASP A 177 -16.90 -30.95 5.52
C ASP A 177 -16.04 -29.68 5.29
N LYS A 178 -14.79 -29.73 5.76
CA LYS A 178 -13.89 -28.58 5.68
C LYS A 178 -13.60 -28.13 4.24
N SER A 179 -13.49 -29.06 3.30
CA SER A 179 -13.25 -28.75 1.88
C SER A 179 -14.46 -28.08 1.25
N GLU A 180 -15.67 -28.54 1.57
CA GLU A 180 -16.92 -27.93 1.11
C GLU A 180 -17.09 -26.51 1.65
N ILE A 181 -16.79 -26.28 2.93
CA ILE A 181 -16.79 -24.94 3.53
C ILE A 181 -15.81 -24.01 2.78
N VAL A 182 -14.60 -24.49 2.50
CA VAL A 182 -13.58 -23.71 1.76
C VAL A 182 -14.07 -23.39 0.35
N LEU A 183 -14.69 -24.35 -0.34
CA LEU A 183 -15.20 -24.14 -1.68
C LEU A 183 -16.39 -23.18 -1.69
N LEU A 184 -17.32 -23.28 -0.74
CA LEU A 184 -18.45 -22.37 -0.60
C LEU A 184 -18.01 -20.92 -0.41
N LYS A 185 -17.07 -20.67 0.52
CA LYS A 185 -16.51 -19.34 0.74
C LYS A 185 -15.82 -18.80 -0.51
N PHE A 186 -15.09 -19.67 -1.22
CA PHE A 186 -14.46 -19.29 -2.47
C PHE A 186 -15.49 -18.90 -3.53
N LYS A 187 -16.51 -19.73 -3.74
CA LYS A 187 -17.62 -19.43 -4.68
C LYS A 187 -18.28 -18.10 -4.37
N ASN A 188 -18.53 -17.81 -3.08
CA ASN A 188 -19.09 -16.52 -2.68
C ASN A 188 -18.22 -15.33 -3.09
N ILE A 189 -16.89 -15.41 -2.88
CA ILE A 189 -15.97 -14.35 -3.28
C ILE A 189 -16.01 -14.13 -4.80
N ILE A 190 -15.93 -15.21 -5.57
CA ILE A 190 -15.95 -15.16 -7.03
C ILE A 190 -17.28 -14.62 -7.55
N ASN A 191 -18.40 -15.04 -6.96
CA ASN A 191 -19.73 -14.51 -7.30
C ASN A 191 -19.86 -13.02 -6.96
N GLY A 192 -19.22 -12.57 -5.89
CA GLY A 192 -19.09 -11.15 -5.58
C GLY A 192 -18.36 -10.39 -6.68
N TYR A 193 -17.26 -10.92 -7.21
CA TYR A 193 -16.56 -10.29 -8.34
C TYR A 193 -17.40 -10.30 -9.62
N LEU A 194 -18.09 -11.42 -9.90
CA LEU A 194 -18.98 -11.56 -11.05
C LEU A 194 -20.15 -10.57 -11.00
N ALA A 195 -20.85 -10.49 -9.87
CA ALA A 195 -21.98 -9.57 -9.68
C ALA A 195 -21.59 -8.09 -9.82
N ASN A 196 -20.30 -7.77 -9.60
CA ASN A 196 -19.75 -6.43 -9.73
C ASN A 196 -19.00 -6.21 -11.05
N ASN A 197 -19.03 -7.17 -11.99
CA ASN A 197 -18.29 -7.13 -13.25
C ASN A 197 -16.78 -6.85 -13.09
N ASP A 198 -16.17 -7.32 -11.99
CA ASP A 198 -14.74 -7.11 -11.71
C ASP A 198 -13.89 -8.21 -12.37
N THR A 199 -13.85 -8.18 -13.71
CA THR A 199 -13.12 -9.14 -14.55
C THR A 199 -11.64 -9.21 -14.18
N ARG A 200 -11.03 -8.07 -13.86
CA ARG A 200 -9.64 -7.99 -13.40
C ARG A 200 -9.39 -8.84 -12.15
N LYS A 201 -10.31 -8.82 -11.18
CA LYS A 201 -10.21 -9.66 -9.99
C LYS A 201 -10.39 -11.13 -10.31
N LEU A 202 -11.34 -11.47 -11.17
CA LEU A 202 -11.58 -12.83 -11.61
C LEU A 202 -10.35 -13.42 -12.32
N ASP A 203 -9.73 -12.68 -13.24
CA ASP A 203 -8.48 -13.07 -13.91
C ASP A 203 -7.33 -13.26 -12.92
N SER A 204 -7.22 -12.34 -11.95
CA SER A 204 -6.19 -12.41 -10.91
C SER A 204 -6.35 -13.69 -10.06
N GLU A 205 -7.58 -14.04 -9.70
CA GLU A 205 -7.88 -15.29 -8.97
C GLU A 205 -7.61 -16.53 -9.84
N LEU A 206 -7.94 -16.50 -11.13
CA LEU A 206 -7.63 -17.58 -12.06
C LEU A 206 -6.14 -17.85 -12.16
N ILE A 207 -5.33 -16.79 -12.30
CA ILE A 207 -3.86 -16.90 -12.32
C ILE A 207 -3.36 -17.44 -10.98
N PHE A 208 -3.88 -16.93 -9.87
CA PHE A 208 -3.47 -17.36 -8.53
C PHE A 208 -3.77 -18.84 -8.28
N VAL A 209 -4.98 -19.31 -8.61
CA VAL A 209 -5.39 -20.71 -8.45
C VAL A 209 -4.52 -21.62 -9.32
N ARG A 210 -4.26 -21.25 -10.59
CA ARG A 210 -3.36 -22.02 -11.47
C ARG A 210 -1.96 -22.12 -10.88
N LYS A 211 -1.41 -21.00 -10.41
CA LYS A 211 -0.09 -20.97 -9.76
C LYS A 211 -0.05 -21.91 -8.54
N LYS A 212 -1.11 -21.94 -7.72
CA LYS A 212 -1.19 -22.82 -6.54
C LYS A 212 -1.28 -24.30 -6.90
N ILE A 213 -1.95 -24.62 -8.01
CA ILE A 213 -1.97 -25.97 -8.59
C ILE A 213 -0.56 -26.37 -9.01
N ASP A 214 0.12 -25.52 -9.80
CA ASP A 214 1.47 -25.80 -10.30
C ASP A 214 2.48 -25.99 -9.15
N GLU A 215 2.42 -25.13 -8.13
CA GLU A 215 3.23 -25.26 -6.91
C GLU A 215 2.96 -26.60 -6.22
N SER A 216 1.69 -26.97 -6.00
CA SER A 216 1.34 -28.23 -5.33
C SER A 216 1.80 -29.46 -6.13
N VAL A 217 1.68 -29.42 -7.46
CA VAL A 217 2.15 -30.50 -8.34
C VAL A 217 3.67 -30.64 -8.28
N ARG A 218 4.41 -29.54 -8.29
CA ARG A 218 5.88 -29.56 -8.17
C ARG A 218 6.33 -30.15 -6.83
N GLU A 219 5.69 -29.75 -5.74
CA GLU A 219 6.01 -30.29 -4.40
C GLU A 219 5.74 -31.80 -4.32
N ILE A 220 4.61 -32.27 -4.87
CA ILE A 220 4.31 -33.70 -4.95
C ILE A 220 5.41 -34.43 -5.73
N GLN A 221 5.75 -33.94 -6.92
CA GLN A 221 6.79 -34.56 -7.75
C GLN A 221 8.15 -34.60 -7.04
N GLN A 222 8.52 -33.54 -6.33
CA GLN A 222 9.78 -33.49 -5.59
C GLN A 222 9.79 -34.51 -4.45
N LEU A 223 8.70 -34.63 -3.70
CA LEU A 223 8.57 -35.62 -2.63
C LEU A 223 8.56 -37.06 -3.16
N GLU A 224 7.91 -37.31 -4.30
CA GLU A 224 7.91 -38.61 -4.97
C GLU A 224 9.31 -38.97 -5.51
N ASN A 225 10.03 -38.00 -6.08
CA ASN A 225 11.44 -38.20 -6.46
C ASN A 225 12.31 -38.48 -5.23
N ASN A 226 12.09 -37.78 -4.11
CA ASN A 226 12.79 -38.02 -2.86
C ASN A 226 12.56 -39.45 -2.34
N LEU A 227 11.33 -39.98 -2.44
CA LEU A 227 11.01 -41.37 -2.10
C LEU A 227 11.79 -42.38 -2.93
N SER A 228 12.07 -42.08 -4.19
CA SER A 228 12.89 -42.96 -5.04
C SER A 228 14.30 -43.17 -4.50
N PHE A 229 14.85 -42.23 -3.69
CA PHE A 229 16.15 -42.41 -3.03
C PHE A 229 16.07 -43.30 -1.78
N PHE A 230 14.87 -43.54 -1.24
CA PHE A 230 14.62 -44.42 -0.11
C PHE A 230 14.20 -45.83 -0.53
N SER A 231 14.46 -46.24 -1.79
CA SER A 231 14.01 -47.53 -2.35
C SER A 231 14.40 -48.78 -1.53
N ASN A 232 15.49 -48.69 -0.74
CA ASN A 232 15.98 -49.77 0.12
C ASN A 232 15.56 -49.61 1.59
N THR A 233 14.74 -48.61 1.92
CA THR A 233 14.26 -48.31 3.26
C THR A 233 12.83 -48.85 3.40
N SER A 234 12.53 -49.51 4.52
CA SER A 234 11.17 -49.98 4.81
C SER A 234 10.17 -48.82 4.86
N ASP A 235 8.96 -49.04 4.34
CA ASP A 235 7.82 -48.13 4.48
C ASP A 235 7.45 -47.84 5.95
N ASP A 236 7.89 -48.71 6.88
CA ASP A 236 7.70 -48.51 8.31
C ASP A 236 8.58 -47.38 8.88
N ASN A 237 9.61 -46.95 8.14
CA ASN A 237 10.54 -45.91 8.55
C ASN A 237 9.82 -44.56 8.79
N PRO A 238 10.07 -43.88 9.93
CA PRO A 238 9.42 -42.61 10.26
C PRO A 238 9.55 -41.51 9.19
N MET A 239 10.69 -41.45 8.49
CA MET A 239 10.92 -40.47 7.41
C MET A 239 10.07 -40.78 6.18
N VAL A 240 10.03 -42.05 5.76
CA VAL A 240 9.23 -42.51 4.61
C VAL A 240 7.74 -42.26 4.88
N LYS A 241 7.25 -42.61 6.08
CA LYS A 241 5.87 -42.30 6.51
C LYS A 241 5.56 -40.81 6.49
N ASN A 242 6.49 -39.96 6.92
CA ASN A 242 6.31 -38.51 6.92
C ASN A 242 6.19 -37.99 5.47
N VAL A 243 7.04 -38.46 4.57
CA VAL A 243 6.98 -38.08 3.15
C VAL A 243 5.66 -38.51 2.52
N HIS A 244 5.22 -39.75 2.73
CA HIS A 244 3.90 -40.22 2.27
C HIS A 244 2.75 -39.34 2.80
N LYS A 245 2.75 -39.06 4.12
CA LYS A 245 1.75 -38.18 4.73
C LYS A 245 1.75 -36.77 4.11
N ASN A 246 2.91 -36.21 3.79
CA ASN A 246 3.00 -34.90 3.15
C ASN A 246 2.49 -34.94 1.71
N ILE A 247 2.84 -35.97 0.94
CA ILE A 247 2.29 -36.19 -0.41
C ILE A 247 0.77 -36.26 -0.35
N ASP A 248 0.19 -37.02 0.58
CA ASP A 248 -1.26 -37.12 0.75
C ASP A 248 -1.91 -35.79 1.14
N ASN A 249 -1.25 -34.99 1.98
CA ASN A 249 -1.70 -33.64 2.31
C ASN A 249 -1.71 -32.73 1.08
N PHE A 250 -0.64 -32.74 0.29
CA PHE A 250 -0.58 -31.98 -0.96
C PHE A 250 -1.60 -32.46 -1.97
N LYS A 251 -1.82 -33.77 -2.12
CA LYS A 251 -2.84 -34.35 -3.01
C LYS A 251 -4.25 -33.91 -2.61
N ARG A 252 -4.57 -33.93 -1.30
CA ARG A 252 -5.85 -33.40 -0.79
C ARG A 252 -6.01 -31.90 -1.03
N GLY A 253 -4.97 -31.11 -0.76
CA GLY A 253 -4.98 -29.67 -1.04
C GLY A 253 -5.12 -29.35 -2.53
N LEU A 254 -4.45 -30.12 -3.38
CA LEU A 254 -4.51 -30.02 -4.83
C LEU A 254 -5.93 -30.28 -5.35
N MET A 255 -6.66 -31.24 -4.78
CA MET A 255 -8.06 -31.49 -5.14
C MET A 255 -8.92 -30.24 -4.91
N VAL A 256 -8.79 -29.60 -3.74
CA VAL A 256 -9.50 -28.35 -3.44
C VAL A 256 -9.16 -27.24 -4.43
N TRP A 257 -7.89 -27.10 -4.81
CA TRP A 257 -7.49 -26.11 -5.83
C TRP A 257 -8.06 -26.42 -7.22
N LYS A 258 -8.13 -27.70 -7.60
CA LYS A 258 -8.76 -28.14 -8.85
C LYS A 258 -10.26 -27.84 -8.85
N ASP A 259 -10.97 -28.05 -7.74
CA ASP A 259 -12.38 -27.70 -7.63
C ASP A 259 -12.63 -26.20 -7.76
N LYS A 260 -11.75 -25.38 -7.15
CA LYS A 260 -11.77 -23.92 -7.33
C LYS A 260 -11.54 -23.51 -8.78
N LEU A 261 -10.58 -24.13 -9.47
CA LEU A 261 -10.31 -23.87 -10.88
C LEU A 261 -11.48 -24.31 -11.77
N ALA A 262 -12.08 -25.46 -11.49
CA ALA A 262 -13.25 -25.97 -12.21
C ALA A 262 -14.41 -24.98 -12.10
N TYR A 263 -14.64 -24.44 -10.89
CA TYR A 263 -15.65 -23.40 -10.70
C TYR A 263 -15.35 -22.15 -11.53
N LEU A 264 -14.13 -21.59 -11.43
CA LEU A 264 -13.74 -20.41 -12.21
C LEU A 264 -13.91 -20.61 -13.72
N ARG A 265 -13.65 -21.81 -14.24
CA ARG A 265 -13.81 -22.16 -15.66
C ARG A 265 -15.26 -22.37 -16.08
N SER A 266 -16.15 -22.67 -15.13
CA SER A 266 -17.59 -22.81 -15.41
C SER A 266 -18.31 -21.48 -15.53
N LEU A 267 -17.66 -20.38 -15.14
CA LEU A 267 -18.20 -19.04 -15.26
C LEU A 267 -17.88 -18.47 -16.64
N ASP A 268 -18.87 -17.83 -17.23
CA ASP A 268 -18.73 -17.05 -18.45
C ASP A 268 -18.74 -15.57 -18.05
N TYR A 269 -17.62 -14.87 -18.24
CA TYR A 269 -17.41 -13.48 -17.84
C TYR A 269 -16.29 -12.80 -18.64
#